data_AF-A0A9Q0PBX1-F1
#
_entry.id   AF-A0A9Q0PBX1-F1
#
_cell.length_a   1.000
_cell.length_b   1.000
_cell.length_c   1.000
_cell.angle_alpha   90.00
_cell.angle_beta   90.00
_cell.angle_gamma   90.00
#
_symmetry.space_group_name_H-M   'P 1'
#
loop_
_entity.id
_entity.type
_entity.pdbx_description
1 polymer ?
#
loop_
_entity_poly.entity_id
_entity_poly.type
_entity_poly.pdbx_seq_one_letter_code
_entity_poly.pdbx_strand_id
1 'polypeptide(L)'
;MKGVGGPLLCIGDLLSDLAEKEEEEDVVSAAADRLSPPSVSDSKNNILQSLDLTKLFQEEHDRLNQALDGTDHSWTALTLKLCTSLETANKLVQSTNSNVRLLSEKVEGLEKIIKRGDSAVAAAKAIHVSLNQKGGPFNGSQNV
;
A
#
# COMPACT_ATOMS: atom_id res chain seq x y z
N MET A 1 -46.69 -45.70 -21.55
CA MET A 1 -45.56 -45.29 -20.70
C MET A 1 -45.77 -43.83 -20.32
N LYS A 2 -46.42 -43.55 -19.18
CA LYS A 2 -46.56 -42.18 -18.67
C LYS A 2 -45.33 -41.90 -17.82
N GLY A 3 -44.28 -41.38 -18.44
CA GLY A 3 -43.17 -40.77 -17.71
C GLY A 3 -43.67 -39.45 -17.13
N VAL A 4 -43.90 -39.41 -15.82
CA VAL A 4 -44.22 -38.17 -15.11
C VAL A 4 -42.91 -37.40 -15.01
N GLY A 5 -42.74 -36.39 -15.87
CA GLY A 5 -41.64 -35.44 -15.75
C GLY A 5 -41.83 -34.65 -14.47
N GLY A 6 -40.85 -34.73 -13.56
CA GLY A 6 -40.84 -33.95 -12.33
C GLY A 6 -40.80 -32.43 -12.63
N PRO A 7 -41.07 -31.59 -11.61
CA PRO A 7 -40.99 -30.14 -11.75
C PRO A 7 -39.59 -29.74 -12.22
N LEU A 8 -39.54 -28.86 -13.24
CA LEU A 8 -38.30 -28.27 -13.72
C LEU A 8 -37.69 -27.45 -12.57
N LEU A 9 -36.43 -27.73 -12.24
CA LEU A 9 -35.67 -26.93 -11.29
C LEU A 9 -35.63 -25.48 -11.79
N CYS A 10 -35.96 -24.54 -10.91
CA CYS A 10 -35.93 -23.13 -11.24
C CYS A 10 -34.46 -22.70 -11.37
N ILE A 11 -34.19 -21.65 -12.16
CA ILE A 11 -32.85 -21.05 -12.23
C ILE A 11 -32.31 -20.69 -10.83
N GLY A 12 -33.21 -20.40 -9.87
CA GLY A 12 -32.88 -20.16 -8.47
C GLY A 12 -32.27 -21.37 -7.76
N ASP A 13 -32.73 -22.59 -8.04
CA ASP A 13 -32.19 -23.81 -7.41
C ASP A 13 -30.75 -24.08 -7.88
N LEU A 14 -30.44 -23.73 -9.13
CA LEU A 14 -29.09 -23.85 -9.72
C LEU A 14 -28.10 -22.81 -9.17
N LEU A 15 -28.58 -21.62 -8.80
CA LEU A 15 -27.74 -20.53 -8.30
C LEU A 15 -27.41 -20.67 -6.81
N SER A 16 -28.20 -21.43 -6.04
CA SER A 16 -27.93 -21.68 -4.62
C SER A 16 -26.59 -22.42 -4.38
N ASP A 17 -26.26 -23.42 -5.20
CA ASP A 17 -25.00 -24.19 -5.07
C ASP A 17 -23.72 -23.36 -5.29
N LEU A 18 -23.84 -22.18 -5.91
CA LEU A 18 -22.73 -21.26 -6.14
C LEU A 18 -22.51 -20.30 -4.96
N ALA A 19 -23.54 -20.07 -4.13
CA ALA A 19 -23.46 -19.16 -2.99
C ALA A 19 -22.80 -19.81 -1.75
N GLU A 20 -22.72 -21.14 -1.69
CA GLU A 20 -22.29 -21.87 -0.50
C GLU A 20 -20.78 -22.20 -0.46
N LYS A 21 -19.96 -21.68 -1.39
CA LYS A 21 -18.52 -22.03 -1.50
C LYS A 21 -17.54 -20.96 -1.00
N GLU A 22 -18.00 -19.94 -0.27
CA GLU A 22 -17.13 -18.86 0.22
C GLU A 22 -16.91 -18.84 1.74
N GLU A 23 -17.14 -19.95 2.46
CA GLU A 23 -16.86 -20.05 3.90
C GLU A 23 -16.08 -21.33 4.25
N GLU A 24 -14.82 -21.41 3.80
CA GLU A 24 -13.82 -22.20 4.51
C GLU A 24 -12.75 -21.24 5.05
N GLU A 25 -13.04 -20.72 6.25
CA GLU A 25 -12.08 -20.05 7.12
C GLU A 25 -11.03 -21.09 7.58
N ASP A 26 -9.82 -20.99 7.03
CA ASP A 26 -8.62 -21.44 7.72
C ASP A 26 -7.88 -20.21 8.23
N VAL A 27 -7.62 -20.15 9.54
CA VAL A 27 -6.26 -20.06 10.11
C VAL A 27 -6.37 -19.79 11.61
N VAL A 28 -6.10 -20.84 12.38
CA VAL A 28 -5.52 -20.73 13.72
C VAL A 28 -4.00 -20.70 13.56
N SER A 29 -3.32 -19.60 13.93
CA SER A 29 -2.09 -19.63 14.76
C SER A 29 -1.38 -18.28 14.90
N ALA A 30 -1.38 -17.81 16.16
CA ALA A 30 -0.29 -17.24 16.95
C ALA A 30 0.93 -16.54 16.28
N ALA A 31 1.04 -15.24 16.61
CA ALA A 31 2.23 -14.49 17.06
C ALA A 31 3.64 -14.91 16.61
N ALA A 32 4.30 -14.04 15.85
CA ALA A 32 5.74 -13.75 16.02
C ALA A 32 6.11 -12.38 15.42
N ASP A 33 6.55 -11.48 16.31
CA ASP A 33 7.33 -10.27 16.06
C ASP A 33 8.49 -10.52 15.07
N ARG A 34 8.48 -9.89 13.88
CA ARG A 34 9.70 -9.60 13.09
C ARG A 34 9.54 -8.33 12.24
N LEU A 35 9.92 -7.19 12.83
CA LEU A 35 10.20 -5.95 12.11
C LEU A 35 11.36 -6.18 11.12
N SER A 36 11.04 -6.36 9.84
CA SER A 36 12.02 -6.32 8.74
C SER A 36 11.96 -4.96 8.04
N PRO A 37 13.09 -4.38 7.61
CA PRO A 37 13.10 -3.12 6.87
C PRO A 37 12.45 -3.30 5.49
N PRO A 38 11.72 -2.29 4.96
CA PRO A 38 11.09 -2.40 3.65
C PRO A 38 12.17 -2.49 2.58
N SER A 39 12.09 -3.54 1.77
CA SER A 39 12.97 -3.78 0.64
C SER A 39 12.72 -2.72 -0.44
N VAL A 40 13.76 -1.98 -0.81
CA VAL A 40 13.74 -1.02 -1.92
C VAL A 40 13.43 -1.65 -3.29
N SER A 41 13.44 -2.99 -3.39
CA SER A 41 13.08 -3.73 -4.60
C SER A 41 11.58 -3.71 -4.92
N ASP A 42 10.70 -3.49 -3.93
CA ASP A 42 9.26 -3.56 -4.14
C ASP A 42 8.71 -2.39 -4.97
N SER A 43 9.34 -1.20 -4.91
CA SER A 43 8.86 -0.04 -5.65
C SER A 43 8.97 -0.20 -7.17
N LYS A 44 10.05 -0.81 -7.69
CA LYS A 44 10.16 -1.10 -9.13
C LYS A 44 9.14 -2.15 -9.58
N ASN A 45 8.94 -3.18 -8.76
CA ASN A 45 7.97 -4.23 -9.05
C ASN A 45 6.55 -3.65 -9.08
N ASN A 46 6.17 -2.80 -8.14
CA ASN A 46 4.86 -2.16 -8.09
C ASN A 46 4.58 -1.24 -9.30
N ILE A 47 5.58 -0.49 -9.79
CA ILE A 47 5.43 0.36 -10.99
C ILE A 47 5.23 -0.52 -12.23
N LEU A 48 6.00 -1.61 -12.35
CA LEU A 48 5.88 -2.54 -13.48
C LEU A 48 4.52 -3.25 -13.45
N GLN A 49 4.07 -3.68 -12.27
CA GLN A 49 2.75 -4.29 -12.05
C GLN A 49 1.61 -3.31 -12.34
N SER A 50 1.76 -2.03 -11.99
CA SER A 50 0.78 -0.98 -12.27
C SER A 50 0.66 -0.68 -13.76
N LEU A 51 1.79 -0.60 -14.46
CA LEU A 51 1.83 -0.33 -15.90
C LEU A 51 1.27 -1.52 -16.69
N ASP A 52 1.57 -2.74 -16.23
CA ASP A 52 1.01 -3.97 -16.76
C ASP A 52 -0.51 -4.05 -16.54
N LEU A 53 -1.00 -3.66 -15.35
CA LEU A 53 -2.41 -3.68 -15.03
C LEU A 53 -3.24 -2.71 -15.89
N THR A 54 -2.71 -1.52 -16.19
CA THR A 54 -3.39 -0.54 -17.07
C THR A 54 -3.53 -1.10 -18.48
N LYS A 55 -2.46 -1.73 -19.00
CA LYS A 55 -2.47 -2.37 -20.31
C LYS A 55 -3.43 -3.56 -20.35
N LEU A 56 -3.40 -4.41 -19.33
CA LEU A 56 -4.25 -5.59 -19.22
C LEU A 56 -5.72 -5.20 -19.12
N PHE A 57 -6.04 -4.15 -18.35
CA PHE A 57 -7.41 -3.62 -18.27
C PHE A 57 -7.91 -3.14 -19.62
N GLN A 58 -7.10 -2.37 -20.36
CA GLN A 58 -7.48 -1.87 -21.68
C GLN A 58 -7.71 -3.01 -22.68
N GLU A 59 -6.79 -3.98 -22.73
CA GLU A 59 -6.88 -5.13 -23.64
C GLU A 59 -8.12 -5.99 -23.33
N GLU A 60 -8.41 -6.27 -22.06
CA GLU A 60 -9.59 -7.04 -21.67
C GLU A 60 -10.89 -6.28 -21.89
N HIS A 61 -10.88 -4.96 -21.70
CA HIS A 61 -12.03 -4.11 -22.02
C HIS A 61 -12.35 -4.13 -23.53
N ASP A 62 -11.33 -4.02 -24.37
CA ASP A 62 -11.51 -4.03 -25.82
C ASP A 62 -12.02 -5.40 -26.30
N ARG A 63 -11.49 -6.49 -25.72
CA ARG A 63 -11.98 -7.86 -25.98
C ARG A 63 -13.41 -8.07 -25.48
N LEU A 64 -13.78 -7.49 -24.33
CA LEU A 64 -15.13 -7.54 -23.81
C LEU A 64 -16.12 -6.86 -24.75
N ASN A 65 -15.80 -5.67 -25.25
CA ASN A 65 -16.65 -4.99 -26.24
C ASN A 65 -16.83 -5.84 -27.51
N GLN A 66 -15.77 -6.47 -28.00
CA GLN A 66 -15.85 -7.38 -29.14
C GLN A 66 -16.75 -8.60 -28.87
N ALA A 67 -16.68 -9.19 -27.67
CA ALA A 67 -17.52 -10.32 -27.28
C ALA A 67 -18.99 -9.93 -27.07
N LEU A 68 -19.25 -8.70 -26.62
CA LEU A 68 -20.61 -8.17 -26.47
C LEU A 68 -21.28 -7.88 -27.82
N ASP A 69 -20.52 -7.45 -28.82
CA ASP A 69 -20.99 -7.31 -30.20
C ASP A 69 -21.12 -8.66 -30.93
N GLY A 70 -20.45 -9.68 -30.41
CA GLY A 70 -20.45 -11.05 -30.91
C GLY A 70 -21.63 -11.89 -30.44
N THR A 71 -21.59 -13.17 -30.80
CA THR A 71 -22.54 -14.19 -30.31
C THR A 71 -21.94 -15.10 -29.25
N ASP A 72 -20.69 -14.85 -28.84
CA ASP A 72 -19.95 -15.69 -27.91
C ASP A 72 -20.24 -15.34 -26.45
N HIS A 73 -20.38 -16.37 -25.62
CA HIS A 73 -20.64 -16.20 -24.17
C HIS A 73 -19.36 -15.89 -23.37
N SER A 74 -18.26 -15.57 -24.06
CA SER A 74 -16.97 -15.24 -23.43
C SER A 74 -17.03 -13.95 -22.61
N TRP A 75 -18.02 -13.07 -22.89
CA TRP A 75 -18.24 -11.82 -22.18
C TRP A 75 -18.35 -12.00 -20.66
N THR A 76 -18.88 -13.13 -20.18
CA THR A 76 -18.98 -13.42 -18.74
C THR A 76 -17.59 -13.59 -18.10
N ALA A 77 -16.72 -14.37 -18.73
CA ALA A 77 -15.35 -14.58 -18.27
C ALA A 77 -14.50 -13.30 -18.38
N LEU A 78 -14.66 -12.54 -19.47
CA LEU A 78 -13.99 -11.26 -19.67
C LEU A 78 -14.44 -10.21 -18.63
N THR A 79 -15.73 -10.18 -18.31
CA THR A 79 -16.27 -9.31 -17.24
C THR A 79 -15.65 -9.65 -15.88
N LEU A 80 -15.58 -10.94 -15.52
CA LEU A 80 -14.93 -11.36 -14.27
C LEU A 80 -13.46 -10.95 -14.24
N LYS A 81 -12.73 -11.14 -15.34
CA LYS A 81 -11.31 -10.76 -15.44
C LYS A 81 -11.11 -9.24 -15.28
N LEU A 82 -12.03 -8.44 -15.82
CA LEU A 82 -12.02 -7.00 -15.66
C LEU A 82 -12.29 -6.58 -14.20
N CYS A 83 -13.25 -7.23 -13.53
CA CYS A 83 -13.51 -7.05 -12.10
C CYS A 83 -12.29 -7.39 -11.23
N THR A 84 -11.62 -8.53 -11.48
CA THR A 84 -10.39 -8.92 -10.77
C THR A 84 -9.26 -7.91 -11.00
N SER A 85 -9.14 -7.40 -12.22
CA SER A 85 -8.14 -6.37 -12.56
C SER A 85 -8.41 -5.06 -11.79
N LEU A 86 -9.68 -4.65 -11.70
CA LEU A 86 -10.09 -3.49 -10.90
C LEU A 86 -9.85 -3.69 -9.39
N GLU A 87 -10.15 -4.88 -8.87
CA GLU A 87 -9.88 -5.20 -7.47
C GLU A 87 -8.38 -5.12 -7.16
N THR A 88 -7.54 -5.62 -8.07
CA THR A 88 -6.08 -5.53 -7.98
C THR A 88 -5.62 -4.07 -7.99
N ALA A 89 -6.21 -3.23 -8.85
CA ALA A 89 -5.92 -1.79 -8.89
C ALA A 89 -6.30 -1.11 -7.57
N ASN A 90 -7.47 -1.46 -7.01
CA ASN A 90 -7.91 -0.93 -5.73
C ASN A 90 -6.96 -1.32 -4.58
N LYS A 91 -6.52 -2.59 -4.52
CA LYS A 91 -5.52 -3.05 -3.55
C LYS A 91 -4.19 -2.30 -3.69
N LEU A 92 -3.74 -2.04 -4.92
CA LEU A 92 -2.53 -1.27 -5.19
C LEU A 92 -2.64 0.17 -4.68
N VAL A 93 -3.78 0.84 -4.94
CA VAL A 93 -4.05 2.20 -4.44
C VAL A 93 -4.06 2.24 -2.91
N GLN A 94 -4.73 1.29 -2.26
CA GLN A 94 -4.79 1.19 -0.80
C GLN A 94 -3.40 0.99 -0.19
N SER A 95 -2.62 0.05 -0.73
CA SER A 95 -1.24 -0.21 -0.29
C SER A 95 -0.36 1.04 -0.47
N THR A 96 -0.45 1.70 -1.62
CA THR A 96 0.30 2.93 -1.90
C THR A 96 -0.06 4.04 -0.92
N ASN A 97 -1.35 4.25 -0.65
CA ASN A 97 -1.81 5.30 0.27
C ASN A 97 -1.33 5.03 1.71
N SER A 98 -1.41 3.78 2.17
CA SER A 98 -0.87 3.36 3.47
C SER A 98 0.63 3.62 3.58
N ASN A 99 1.40 3.29 2.53
CA ASN A 99 2.84 3.52 2.48
C ASN A 99 3.18 5.02 2.47
N VAL A 100 2.44 5.84 1.71
CA VAL A 100 2.62 7.30 1.67
C VAL A 100 2.35 7.92 3.03
N ARG A 101 1.30 7.47 3.73
CA ARG A 101 1.01 7.92 5.10
C ARG A 101 2.15 7.57 6.06
N LEU A 102 2.62 6.32 6.03
CA LEU A 102 3.75 5.88 6.87
C LEU A 102 5.03 6.67 6.57
N LEU A 103 5.28 6.97 5.30
CA LEU A 103 6.41 7.79 4.89
C LEU A 103 6.28 9.21 5.45
N SER A 104 5.10 9.82 5.37
CA SER A 104 4.82 11.15 5.93
C SER A 104 5.11 11.20 7.43
N GLU A 105 4.64 10.21 8.19
CA GLU A 105 4.88 10.10 9.64
C GLU A 105 6.39 10.00 9.97
N LYS A 106 7.14 9.22 9.18
CA LYS A 106 8.59 9.09 9.33
C LYS A 106 9.32 10.40 9.00
N VAL A 107 8.90 11.13 7.97
CA VAL A 107 9.48 12.42 7.59
C VAL A 107 9.23 13.46 8.69
N GLU A 108 8.04 13.50 9.27
CA GLU A 108 7.73 14.37 10.42
C GLU A 108 8.61 14.04 11.63
N GLY A 109 8.82 12.75 11.91
CA GLY A 109 9.73 12.30 12.96
C GLY A 109 11.17 12.77 12.74
N LEU A 110 11.66 12.66 11.51
CA LEU A 110 12.99 13.15 11.13
C LEU A 110 13.11 14.67 11.26
N GLU A 111 12.08 15.42 10.88
CA GLU A 111 12.07 16.88 11.03
C GLU A 111 12.24 17.30 12.49
N LYS A 112 11.53 16.64 13.41
CA LYS A 112 11.67 16.89 14.87
C LYS A 112 13.09 16.61 15.36
N ILE A 113 13.72 15.54 14.86
CA ILE A 113 15.10 15.19 15.20
C ILE A 113 16.07 16.26 14.70
N ILE A 114 15.90 16.74 13.46
CA ILE A 114 16.72 17.81 12.87
C ILE A 114 16.60 19.09 13.69
N LYS A 115 15.38 19.55 14.00
CA LYS A 115 15.13 20.75 14.83
C LYS A 115 15.81 20.65 16.19
N ARG A 116 15.79 19.46 16.81
CA ARG A 116 16.51 19.19 18.07
C ARG A 116 18.03 19.25 17.87
N GLY A 117 18.54 18.68 16.78
CA GLY A 117 19.95 18.74 16.41
C GLY A 117 20.44 20.18 16.22
N ASP A 118 19.70 20.98 15.46
CA ASP A 118 20.02 22.40 15.22
C ASP A 118 20.03 23.20 16.52
N SER A 119 19.08 22.94 17.42
CA SER A 119 19.03 23.57 18.75
C SER A 119 20.25 23.22 19.60
N ALA A 120 20.69 21.96 19.58
CA ALA A 120 21.89 21.52 20.29
C ALA A 120 23.16 22.15 19.71
N VAL A 121 23.26 22.25 18.39
CA VAL A 121 24.38 22.92 17.71
C VAL A 121 24.42 24.40 18.05
N ALA A 122 23.26 25.09 18.05
CA ALA A 122 23.18 26.49 18.44
C ALA A 122 23.63 26.72 19.90
N ALA A 123 23.18 25.86 20.82
CA ALA A 123 23.60 25.89 22.22
C ALA A 123 25.11 25.67 22.38
N ALA A 124 25.67 24.67 21.70
CA ALA A 124 27.11 24.41 21.71
C ALA A 124 27.93 25.60 21.18
N LYS A 125 27.47 26.23 20.08
CA LYS A 125 28.09 27.44 19.54
C LYS A 125 28.05 28.60 20.53
N ALA A 126 26.94 28.81 21.24
CA ALA A 126 26.82 29.87 22.25
C ALA A 126 27.79 29.67 23.43
N ILE A 127 27.95 28.44 23.91
CA ILE A 127 28.93 28.10 24.96
C ILE A 127 30.35 28.35 24.47
N HIS A 128 30.69 27.92 23.25
CA HIS A 128 32.01 28.13 22.67
C HIS A 128 32.36 29.62 22.53
N VAL A 129 31.42 30.47 22.09
CA VAL A 129 31.62 31.92 22.02
C VAL A 129 31.85 32.52 23.43
N SER A 130 31.05 32.10 24.41
CA SER A 130 31.15 32.58 25.80
C SER A 130 32.49 32.22 26.45
N LEU A 131 33.02 31.02 26.17
CA LEU A 131 34.31 30.55 26.69
C LEU A 131 35.48 31.35 26.10
N ASN A 132 35.45 31.63 24.79
CA ASN A 132 36.50 32.41 24.14
C ASN A 132 36.48 33.90 24.54
N GLN A 133 35.33 34.47 24.89
CA GLN A 133 35.23 35.85 25.39
C GLN A 133 35.79 36.01 26.83
N LYS A 134 35.79 34.94 27.64
CA LYS A 134 36.31 34.98 29.02
C LYS A 134 37.84 34.84 29.10
N GLY A 135 38.52 34.70 27.96
CA GLY A 135 39.99 34.59 27.84
C GLY A 135 40.75 35.88 27.51
N GLY A 136 40.11 37.05 27.47
CA GLY A 136 40.77 38.36 27.32
C GLY A 136 41.37 38.88 28.64
N PRO A 137 42.47 39.66 28.63
CA PRO A 137 43.55 39.57 29.60
C PRO A 137 43.14 39.97 31.02
N PHE A 138 43.41 39.06 31.96
CA PHE A 138 43.58 39.39 33.37
C PHE A 138 44.70 40.43 33.49
N ASN A 139 44.34 41.71 33.50
CA ASN A 139 45.25 42.77 33.86
C ASN A 139 45.49 42.63 35.36
N GLY A 140 46.67 42.11 35.72
CA GLY A 140 47.14 42.07 37.09
C GLY A 140 47.25 43.50 37.63
N SER A 141 46.35 43.86 38.53
CA SER A 141 46.50 45.05 39.36
C SER A 141 47.66 44.81 40.31
N GLN A 142 48.83 45.33 39.94
CA GLN A 142 50.01 45.42 40.80
C GLN A 142 49.72 46.44 41.91
N ASN A 143 49.81 45.99 43.16
CA ASN A 143 49.87 46.84 44.35
C ASN A 143 51.03 47.84 44.23
N VAL A 144 50.75 49.13 44.47
CA VAL A 144 51.62 50.08 45.19
C VAL A 144 50.74 51.05 45.97
#